data_AF-A0A2A9MAN5-F1
#
_entry.id   AF-A0A2A9MAN5-F1
#
_cell.length_a   1.000
_cell.length_b   1.000
_cell.length_c   1.000
_cell.angle_alpha   90.00
_cell.angle_beta   90.00
_cell.angle_gamma   90.00
#
_symmetry.space_group_name_H-M   'P 1'
#
loop_
_entity.id
_entity.type
_entity.pdbx_description
1 polymer ?
#
loop_
_entity_poly.entity_id
_entity_poly.type
_entity_poly.pdbx_seq_one_letter_code
_entity_poly.pdbx_strand_id
1 'polypeptide(L)'
;MQEAQIASVPRGCSRRVFSFFCFFTALWCFPSCLAKEGPEESAAVQKAHSCTADGDVTLVFQPEDTQKLFECPGGWELEPSGTGSAFQDGDEKRDLGVIFKGAGLQQSGSVYTLSLPAGGNREKTTWYYNCKKSSAESNGLDSPNLDSNGALDTENDEQASDSSSVSSTTTQATITSASQTPQPTSLPDTADTGVTLANASQQIQTSAGDRGEVDTEAVNGPEAPPSLVHVNGSGSRSHRGARQKARTSCRITIEVIASTLLECKAGETKTATVSAAGDRVAFKCAEGLSLRPDASDQVYDDQDEQCSSQVALTSLVNGSLLSLTAKSDPEVKPVSHVLRVNVLPAEQQALCYRCVGSSNAGRGSERTAETAQDCVIKVSVSSAGSALSGVSGTSLCSSAFVLLAVVSFF
;
A
#
# COMPACT_ATOMS: atom_id res chain seq x y z
N MET A 1 -59.00 31.25 -4.14
CA MET A 1 -59.45 32.27 -3.19
C MET A 1 -59.45 31.66 -1.81
N GLN A 2 -58.99 32.46 -0.84
CA GLN A 2 -58.94 32.25 0.62
C GLN A 2 -57.76 31.45 1.22
N GLU A 3 -56.82 32.27 1.69
CA GLU A 3 -55.83 32.05 2.74
C GLU A 3 -56.45 31.63 4.09
N ALA A 4 -55.67 30.90 4.89
CA ALA A 4 -55.65 31.09 6.34
C ALA A 4 -54.25 30.74 6.87
N GLN A 5 -53.53 31.77 7.33
CA GLN A 5 -52.33 31.64 8.16
C GLN A 5 -52.72 31.50 9.63
N ILE A 6 -51.98 30.70 10.39
CA ILE A 6 -51.92 30.81 11.85
C ILE A 6 -50.46 30.68 12.29
N ALA A 7 -49.89 31.80 12.73
CA ALA A 7 -48.67 31.89 13.50
C ALA A 7 -48.97 31.75 15.00
N SER A 8 -48.09 31.09 15.76
CA SER A 8 -47.96 31.36 17.20
C SER A 8 -46.58 30.90 17.75
N VAL A 9 -45.91 31.86 18.38
CA VAL A 9 -44.76 31.78 19.31
C VAL A 9 -45.16 32.78 20.41
N PRO A 10 -45.04 32.55 21.74
CA PRO A 10 -43.73 32.56 22.41
C PRO A 10 -43.55 31.89 23.81
N ARG A 11 -42.27 31.81 24.20
CA ARG A 11 -41.65 32.00 25.55
C ARG A 11 -41.97 31.02 26.71
N GLY A 12 -40.89 30.53 27.33
CA GLY A 12 -40.89 30.02 28.71
C GLY A 12 -39.48 29.80 29.27
N CYS A 13 -38.96 30.80 29.99
CA CYS A 13 -37.72 30.74 30.79
C CYS A 13 -37.87 29.77 31.98
N SER A 14 -36.79 29.07 32.36
CA SER A 14 -36.63 28.57 33.73
C SER A 14 -35.17 28.62 34.17
N ARG A 15 -34.83 29.70 34.87
CA ARG A 15 -33.68 29.81 35.78
C ARG A 15 -34.11 29.22 37.13
N ARG A 16 -33.34 28.28 37.69
CA ARG A 16 -33.31 28.09 39.15
C ARG A 16 -31.87 28.10 39.66
N VAL A 17 -31.61 29.17 40.38
CA VAL A 17 -30.54 29.38 41.35
C VAL A 17 -30.90 28.56 42.59
N PHE A 18 -29.99 27.73 43.10
CA PHE A 18 -29.94 27.43 44.53
C PHE A 18 -28.48 27.37 44.96
N SER A 19 -28.24 28.09 46.05
CA SER A 19 -26.96 28.46 46.61
C SER A 19 -26.92 27.96 48.06
N PHE A 20 -25.72 27.61 48.51
CA PHE A 20 -25.28 27.35 49.88
C PHE A 20 -25.86 26.15 50.65
N PHE A 21 -24.99 25.17 50.94
CA PHE A 21 -24.57 24.91 52.33
C PHE A 21 -23.14 24.32 52.36
N CYS A 22 -22.26 25.02 53.07
CA CYS A 22 -20.92 24.57 53.47
C CYS A 22 -21.01 23.51 54.59
N PHE A 23 -19.85 22.89 54.84
CA PHE A 23 -19.48 21.95 55.91
C PHE A 23 -19.62 20.47 55.58
N PHE A 24 -18.52 19.85 55.14
CA PHE A 24 -17.84 18.80 55.93
C PHE A 24 -16.41 18.59 55.39
N THR A 25 -15.45 19.08 56.16
CA THR A 25 -14.04 18.71 56.10
C THR A 25 -13.86 17.25 56.51
N ALA A 26 -13.36 16.39 55.61
CA ALA A 26 -12.57 15.20 55.97
C ALA A 26 -11.90 14.56 54.73
N LEU A 27 -10.64 14.91 54.51
CA LEU A 27 -9.54 13.95 54.56
C LEU A 27 -9.62 12.68 53.69
N TRP A 28 -9.58 12.76 52.35
CA TRP A 28 -9.04 11.65 51.53
C TRP A 28 -8.16 12.22 50.40
N CYS A 29 -6.85 12.20 50.64
CA CYS A 29 -5.85 12.26 49.58
C CYS A 29 -5.95 10.96 48.77
N PHE A 30 -6.47 11.03 47.54
CA PHE A 30 -6.20 10.03 46.52
C PHE A 30 -5.29 10.66 45.45
N PRO A 31 -4.03 10.23 45.33
CA PRO A 31 -3.17 10.61 44.22
C PRO A 31 -3.57 9.75 43.01
N SER A 32 -4.60 10.16 42.27
CA SER A 32 -4.97 9.51 41.02
C SER A 32 -4.24 10.15 39.84
N CYS A 33 -2.91 10.06 39.86
CA CYS A 33 -2.11 10.09 38.63
C CYS A 33 -2.03 8.66 38.10
N LEU A 34 -3.17 8.11 37.68
CA LEU A 34 -3.20 6.82 36.97
C LEU A 34 -3.06 7.14 35.48
N ALA A 35 -1.84 7.53 35.11
CA ALA A 35 -1.39 7.53 33.72
C ALA A 35 -1.50 6.09 33.24
N LYS A 36 -2.54 5.82 32.45
CA LYS A 36 -2.70 4.55 31.75
C LYS A 36 -1.63 4.54 30.67
N GLU A 37 -0.48 3.95 30.98
CA GLU A 37 0.49 3.45 30.00
C GLU A 37 -0.29 2.48 29.12
N GLY A 38 -0.83 3.00 28.01
CA GLY A 38 -1.20 2.16 26.90
C GLY A 38 0.07 1.42 26.46
N PRO A 39 -0.04 0.17 26.01
CA PRO A 39 1.08 -0.52 25.42
C PRO A 39 1.53 0.34 24.23
N GLU A 40 2.59 1.09 24.44
CA GLU A 40 3.37 1.73 23.39
C GLU A 40 3.87 0.55 22.55
N GLU A 41 3.10 0.22 21.51
CA GLU A 41 3.47 -0.72 20.47
C GLU A 41 4.72 -0.14 19.84
N SER A 42 5.85 -0.55 20.44
CA SER A 42 7.20 -0.12 20.15
C SER A 42 7.34 -0.18 18.65
N ALA A 43 7.34 1.00 18.02
CA ALA A 43 7.63 1.14 16.61
C ALA A 43 9.00 0.51 16.43
N ALA A 44 9.02 -0.75 16.00
CA ALA A 44 10.23 -1.51 15.80
C ALA A 44 11.15 -0.61 14.99
N VAL A 45 12.26 -0.18 15.61
CA VAL A 45 13.15 0.83 15.06
C VAL A 45 13.63 0.28 13.72
N GLN A 46 12.99 0.72 12.63
CA GLN A 46 13.33 0.26 11.31
C GLN A 46 14.72 0.81 11.02
N LYS A 47 15.70 -0.10 10.96
CA LYS A 47 17.08 0.24 10.62
C LYS A 47 17.08 0.97 9.28
N ALA A 48 17.66 2.17 9.25
CA ALA A 48 17.80 2.92 8.02
C ALA A 48 18.61 2.11 7.00
N HIS A 49 18.17 2.15 5.75
CA HIS A 49 18.90 1.55 4.64
C HIS A 49 19.98 2.54 4.18
N SER A 50 21.25 2.17 4.23
CA SER A 50 22.33 3.02 3.75
C SER A 50 22.82 2.59 2.38
N CYS A 51 23.03 3.55 1.48
CA CYS A 51 23.91 3.29 0.34
C CYS A 51 25.37 3.41 0.81
N THR A 52 26.27 2.66 0.18
CA THR A 52 27.70 2.65 0.53
C THR A 52 28.52 3.07 -0.67
N ALA A 53 29.80 3.40 -0.48
CA ALA A 53 30.70 3.64 -1.61
C ALA A 53 30.79 2.41 -2.55
N ASP A 54 30.45 1.23 -2.05
CA ASP A 54 30.55 -0.03 -2.78
C ASP A 54 29.27 -0.37 -3.55
N GLY A 55 28.13 0.26 -3.26
CA GLY A 55 26.85 -0.15 -3.84
C GLY A 55 25.71 0.86 -3.73
N ASP A 56 24.85 0.82 -4.76
CA ASP A 56 23.56 1.50 -4.78
C ASP A 56 22.54 0.71 -3.92
N VAL A 57 21.47 1.36 -3.48
CA VAL A 57 20.41 0.74 -2.68
C VAL A 57 19.05 0.96 -3.34
N THR A 58 18.17 -0.04 -3.27
CA THR A 58 16.79 0.06 -3.76
C THR A 58 15.82 -0.07 -2.59
N LEU A 59 14.94 0.91 -2.41
CA LEU A 59 13.87 0.91 -1.44
C LEU A 59 12.56 0.61 -2.15
N VAL A 60 12.01 -0.57 -1.88
CA VAL A 60 10.77 -1.02 -2.51
C VAL A 60 9.59 -0.76 -1.57
N PHE A 61 8.77 0.23 -1.90
CA PHE A 61 7.53 0.56 -1.20
C PHE A 61 6.40 -0.34 -1.65
N GLN A 62 5.90 -1.11 -0.70
CA GLN A 62 4.74 -1.98 -0.83
C GLN A 62 3.46 -1.20 -0.47
N PRO A 63 2.26 -1.68 -0.83
CA PRO A 63 1.00 -0.98 -0.53
C PRO A 63 0.84 -0.56 0.94
N GLU A 64 1.34 -1.38 1.87
CA GLU A 64 1.34 -1.13 3.32
C GLU A 64 2.41 -0.15 3.79
N ASP A 65 3.48 0.02 3.01
CA ASP A 65 4.60 0.86 3.41
C ASP A 65 4.18 2.32 3.30
N THR A 66 4.02 2.97 4.44
CA THR A 66 3.76 4.41 4.51
C THR A 66 5.04 5.21 4.68
N GLN A 67 6.12 4.59 5.17
CA GLN A 67 7.38 5.25 5.43
C GLN A 67 8.55 4.28 5.26
N LYS A 68 9.69 4.78 4.80
CA LYS A 68 10.99 4.10 4.91
C LYS A 68 12.08 5.10 5.25
N LEU A 69 13.11 4.60 5.92
CA LEU A 69 14.28 5.37 6.31
C LEU A 69 15.49 4.96 5.47
N PHE A 70 16.25 5.96 5.03
CA PHE A 70 17.54 5.74 4.41
C PHE A 70 18.54 6.82 4.83
N GLU A 71 19.82 6.56 4.62
CA GLU A 71 20.89 7.49 5.00
C GLU A 71 21.98 7.56 3.93
N CYS A 72 22.56 8.74 3.77
CA CYS A 72 23.80 8.91 3.01
C CYS A 72 25.02 8.60 3.90
N PRO A 73 26.13 8.10 3.34
CA PRO A 73 27.37 7.96 4.08
C PRO A 73 27.82 9.28 4.75
N GLY A 74 28.58 9.19 5.84
CA GLY A 74 29.09 10.37 6.53
C GLY A 74 29.90 11.30 5.61
N GLY A 75 29.59 12.60 5.65
CA GLY A 75 30.21 13.63 4.79
C GLY A 75 29.66 13.68 3.36
N TRP A 76 28.63 12.87 3.06
CA TRP A 76 27.94 12.89 1.77
C TRP A 76 26.61 13.61 1.91
N GLU A 77 26.21 14.27 0.83
CA GLU A 77 24.99 15.05 0.75
C GLU A 77 24.03 14.41 -0.25
N LEU A 78 22.73 14.46 0.07
CA LEU A 78 21.67 14.00 -0.81
C LEU A 78 21.43 15.00 -1.95
N GLU A 79 21.28 14.46 -3.14
CA GLU A 79 21.00 15.19 -4.37
C GLU A 79 19.74 14.60 -5.04
N PRO A 80 18.78 15.44 -5.49
CA PRO A 80 18.81 16.91 -5.43
C PRO A 80 18.76 17.41 -3.98
N SER A 81 19.45 18.52 -3.72
CA SER A 81 19.43 19.14 -2.39
C SER A 81 18.01 19.61 -2.06
N GLY A 82 17.54 19.26 -0.87
CA GLY A 82 16.20 19.61 -0.38
C GLY A 82 15.24 18.43 -0.34
N THR A 83 14.12 18.61 0.35
CA THR A 83 13.15 17.54 0.64
C THR A 83 11.99 17.45 -0.34
N GLY A 84 11.86 18.40 -1.26
CA GLY A 84 10.72 18.51 -2.17
C GLY A 84 10.98 18.02 -3.60
N SER A 85 12.14 17.42 -3.90
CA SER A 85 12.48 17.03 -5.27
C SER A 85 13.19 15.69 -5.32
N ALA A 86 13.15 15.03 -6.48
CA ALA A 86 13.90 13.82 -6.77
C ALA A 86 14.26 13.75 -8.26
N PHE A 87 15.10 12.79 -8.64
CA PHE A 87 15.39 12.51 -10.04
C PHE A 87 14.46 11.45 -10.61
N GLN A 88 13.96 11.67 -11.82
CA GLN A 88 13.14 10.73 -12.59
C GLN A 88 13.57 10.76 -14.06
N ASP A 89 13.42 9.64 -14.77
CA ASP A 89 13.60 9.54 -16.24
C ASP A 89 14.86 10.21 -16.81
N GLY A 90 16.05 9.72 -16.44
CA GLY A 90 17.31 10.18 -17.03
C GLY A 90 17.87 11.46 -16.38
N ASP A 91 17.94 11.47 -15.04
CA ASP A 91 18.52 12.54 -14.22
C ASP A 91 17.75 13.88 -14.26
N GLU A 92 16.51 13.90 -14.73
CA GLU A 92 15.68 15.11 -14.66
C GLU A 92 15.18 15.33 -13.22
N LYS A 93 15.49 16.50 -12.65
CA LYS A 93 14.98 16.90 -11.34
C LYS A 93 13.51 17.27 -11.47
N ARG A 94 12.65 16.58 -10.72
CA ARG A 94 11.21 16.87 -10.62
C ARG A 94 10.77 17.06 -9.18
N ASP A 95 9.65 17.75 -9.00
CA ASP A 95 9.00 17.90 -7.70
C ASP A 95 8.48 16.54 -7.22
N LEU A 96 8.72 16.22 -5.95
CA LEU A 96 8.37 14.92 -5.37
C LEU A 96 6.85 14.72 -5.32
N GLY A 97 6.08 15.78 -5.08
CA GLY A 97 4.62 15.74 -5.09
C GLY A 97 4.04 15.56 -6.49
N VAL A 98 4.78 15.96 -7.53
CA VAL A 98 4.43 15.70 -8.94
C VAL A 98 4.77 14.25 -9.33
N ILE A 99 5.92 13.72 -8.91
CA ILE A 99 6.30 12.31 -9.15
C ILE A 99 5.30 11.39 -8.46
N PHE A 100 4.99 11.66 -7.19
CA PHE A 100 4.10 10.85 -6.38
C PHE A 100 3.26 11.76 -5.46
N LYS A 101 1.97 11.88 -5.76
CA LYS A 101 1.07 12.80 -5.05
C LYS A 101 1.01 12.48 -3.55
N GLY A 102 1.34 13.48 -2.74
CA GLY A 102 1.33 13.37 -1.28
C GLY A 102 2.58 12.70 -0.68
N ALA A 103 3.57 12.35 -1.50
CA ALA A 103 4.87 11.93 -0.98
C ALA A 103 5.59 13.11 -0.32
N GLY A 104 6.34 12.81 0.74
CA GLY A 104 7.15 13.77 1.46
C GLY A 104 8.48 13.18 1.88
N LEU A 105 9.53 13.99 1.85
CA LEU A 105 10.82 13.64 2.44
C LEU A 105 11.05 14.51 3.67
N GLN A 106 11.56 13.92 4.74
CA GLN A 106 11.99 14.66 5.93
C GLN A 106 13.43 14.28 6.26
N GLN A 107 14.23 15.26 6.66
CA GLN A 107 15.62 15.04 7.04
C GLN A 107 15.81 15.26 8.54
N SER A 108 16.48 14.32 9.20
CA SER A 108 16.92 14.43 10.58
C SER A 108 18.39 14.00 10.67
N GLY A 109 19.30 14.96 10.65
CA GLY A 109 20.74 14.69 10.52
C GLY A 109 21.10 14.08 9.16
N SER A 110 21.75 12.91 9.16
CA SER A 110 22.08 12.13 7.95
C SER A 110 20.99 11.15 7.52
N VAL A 111 19.90 11.05 8.30
CA VAL A 111 18.80 10.12 8.06
C VAL A 111 17.65 10.85 7.37
N TYR A 112 17.14 10.23 6.32
CA TYR A 112 16.02 10.69 5.53
C TYR A 112 14.84 9.75 5.70
N THR A 113 13.69 10.30 6.07
CA THR A 113 12.42 9.60 6.16
C THR A 113 11.58 9.96 4.96
N LEU A 114 11.40 9.00 4.06
CA LEU A 114 10.50 9.14 2.92
C LEU A 114 9.14 8.58 3.30
N SER A 115 8.11 9.42 3.24
CA SER A 115 6.72 9.05 3.52
C SER A 115 5.88 9.07 2.24
N LEU A 116 5.03 8.06 2.12
CA LEU A 116 4.01 7.95 1.08
C LEU A 116 2.62 7.94 1.75
N PRO A 117 1.58 8.49 1.11
CA PRO A 117 0.23 8.41 1.63
C PRO A 117 -0.19 6.96 1.82
N ALA A 118 -0.86 6.69 2.94
CA ALA A 118 -1.51 5.41 3.16
C ALA A 118 -2.60 5.19 2.12
N GLY A 119 -2.73 3.96 1.64
CA GLY A 119 -3.74 3.60 0.66
C GLY A 119 -3.15 2.79 -0.48
N GLY A 120 -3.96 1.88 -1.01
CA GLY A 120 -3.49 0.90 -1.97
C GLY A 120 -3.79 1.24 -3.43
N ASN A 121 -4.17 2.47 -3.80
CA ASN A 121 -4.22 2.87 -5.21
C ASN A 121 -2.91 3.59 -5.55
N ARG A 122 -1.86 2.79 -5.76
CA ARG A 122 -0.54 3.28 -6.11
C ARG A 122 -0.24 2.83 -7.53
N GLU A 123 0.19 3.75 -8.36
CA GLU A 123 0.74 3.39 -9.66
C GLU A 123 2.18 2.91 -9.47
N LYS A 124 2.66 2.06 -10.39
CA LYS A 124 4.06 1.69 -10.38
C LYS A 124 4.85 2.94 -10.76
N THR A 125 5.68 3.40 -9.84
CA THR A 125 6.49 4.61 -10.03
C THR A 125 7.89 4.36 -9.52
N THR A 126 8.89 4.87 -10.24
CA THR A 126 10.29 4.79 -9.85
C THR A 126 10.92 6.17 -9.92
N TRP A 127 11.72 6.52 -8.91
CA TRP A 127 12.55 7.72 -8.88
C TRP A 127 13.81 7.42 -8.05
N TYR A 128 14.75 8.36 -7.97
CA TYR A 128 15.95 8.15 -7.17
C TYR A 128 16.54 9.44 -6.64
N TYR A 129 17.45 9.25 -5.70
CA TYR A 129 18.34 10.25 -5.15
C TYR A 129 19.79 9.78 -5.33
N ASN A 130 20.72 10.72 -5.35
CA ASN A 130 22.15 10.42 -5.31
C ASN A 130 22.72 10.93 -3.99
N CYS A 131 23.50 10.13 -3.28
CA CYS A 131 24.40 10.64 -2.26
C CYS A 131 25.74 10.94 -2.92
N LYS A 132 26.26 12.16 -2.76
CA LYS A 132 27.56 12.57 -3.31
C LYS A 132 28.46 13.05 -2.18
N LYS A 133 29.76 12.73 -2.25
CA LYS A 133 30.74 13.30 -1.32
C LYS A 133 30.76 14.82 -1.47
N SER A 134 30.65 15.54 -0.36
CA SER A 134 30.75 17.00 -0.36
C SER A 134 32.08 17.45 -0.96
N SER A 135 32.04 18.37 -1.92
CA SER A 135 33.22 18.87 -2.63
C SER A 135 34.11 19.76 -1.76
N ALA A 136 33.64 20.14 -0.56
CA ALA A 136 34.33 21.05 0.35
C ALA A 136 35.61 20.46 0.98
N GLU A 137 35.79 19.14 0.98
CA GLU A 137 36.92 18.48 1.66
C GLU A 137 38.13 18.16 0.78
N SER A 138 38.10 18.38 -0.54
CA SER A 138 39.21 17.95 -1.43
C SER A 138 40.38 18.95 -1.53
N ASN A 139 40.36 20.07 -0.81
CA ASN A 139 41.36 21.14 -0.96
C ASN A 139 42.50 21.11 0.07
N GLY A 140 42.62 20.08 0.91
CA GLY A 140 43.68 19.99 1.93
C GLY A 140 44.46 18.70 1.81
N LEU A 141 45.74 18.79 1.43
CA LEU A 141 46.78 17.75 1.47
C LEU A 141 46.76 16.75 0.30
N ASP A 142 47.32 17.17 -0.84
CA ASP A 142 48.43 16.47 -1.52
C ASP A 142 48.67 17.15 -2.88
N SER A 143 49.31 18.32 -2.85
CA SER A 143 50.12 18.74 -3.99
C SER A 143 51.50 18.12 -3.81
N PRO A 144 51.88 17.06 -4.55
CA PRO A 144 53.28 16.78 -4.76
C PRO A 144 53.86 17.99 -5.49
N ASN A 145 54.78 18.66 -4.82
CA ASN A 145 55.55 19.79 -5.33
C ASN A 145 56.26 19.35 -6.63
N LEU A 146 55.66 19.65 -7.77
CA LEU A 146 56.27 19.51 -9.09
C LEU A 146 56.85 20.87 -9.46
N ASP A 147 58.05 21.12 -8.93
CA ASP A 147 58.97 22.11 -9.48
C ASP A 147 59.21 21.76 -10.96
N SER A 148 58.67 22.55 -11.89
CA SER A 148 59.22 22.66 -13.23
C SER A 148 58.77 23.94 -13.94
N ASN A 149 59.75 24.81 -14.05
CA ASN A 149 59.86 26.04 -14.83
C ASN A 149 59.28 25.98 -16.26
N GLY A 150 58.73 27.10 -16.73
CA GLY A 150 59.11 27.65 -18.04
C GLY A 150 57.97 28.09 -18.99
N ALA A 151 58.11 29.36 -19.43
CA ALA A 151 57.52 29.99 -20.64
C ALA A 151 56.00 30.30 -20.58
N LEU A 152 55.53 31.53 -20.31
CA LEU A 152 55.65 32.76 -21.13
C LEU A 152 55.26 32.53 -22.59
N ASP A 153 54.01 32.86 -22.92
CA ASP A 153 53.73 33.84 -23.98
C ASP A 153 52.31 34.40 -23.90
N THR A 154 52.24 35.63 -24.39
CA THR A 154 51.20 36.66 -24.31
C THR A 154 50.35 36.59 -25.59
N GLU A 155 49.07 36.94 -25.54
CA GLU A 155 48.46 38.00 -26.38
C GLU A 155 46.93 38.06 -26.30
N ASN A 156 46.46 39.29 -26.44
CA ASN A 156 45.09 39.79 -26.41
C ASN A 156 44.18 39.10 -27.42
N ASP A 157 42.87 39.09 -27.14
CA ASP A 157 41.98 39.91 -27.96
C ASP A 157 40.64 40.23 -27.29
N GLU A 158 40.20 41.42 -27.67
CA GLU A 158 39.16 42.26 -27.13
C GLU A 158 37.79 41.90 -27.74
N GLN A 159 36.71 42.37 -27.08
CA GLN A 159 35.56 43.03 -27.72
C GLN A 159 34.17 42.37 -27.70
N ALA A 160 33.24 43.23 -27.24
CA ALA A 160 31.81 43.37 -27.55
C ALA A 160 30.77 42.47 -26.84
N SER A 161 30.32 43.01 -25.71
CA SER A 161 28.92 43.23 -25.32
C SER A 161 27.87 43.22 -26.44
N ASP A 162 26.78 42.49 -26.23
CA ASP A 162 25.44 43.00 -26.53
C ASP A 162 24.39 42.37 -25.60
N SER A 163 23.73 43.22 -24.83
CA SER A 163 22.73 42.86 -23.82
C SER A 163 21.36 43.27 -24.34
N SER A 164 20.58 42.30 -24.82
CA SER A 164 19.18 42.53 -25.20
C SER A 164 18.23 42.15 -24.07
N SER A 165 17.63 43.18 -23.49
CA SER A 165 16.51 43.14 -22.55
C SER A 165 15.23 42.72 -23.26
N VAL A 166 14.59 41.63 -22.81
CA VAL A 166 13.23 41.28 -23.25
C VAL A 166 12.32 41.21 -22.01
N SER A 167 11.56 42.28 -21.83
CA SER A 167 10.42 42.38 -20.93
C SER A 167 9.33 41.39 -21.34
N SER A 168 8.89 40.54 -20.41
CA SER A 168 7.71 39.70 -20.61
C SER A 168 6.56 40.18 -19.74
N THR A 169 5.51 40.55 -20.43
CA THR A 169 4.29 41.24 -20.00
C THR A 169 3.39 40.34 -19.16
N THR A 170 3.00 40.87 -18.00
CA THR A 170 1.88 40.40 -17.17
C THR A 170 0.59 40.32 -17.97
N THR A 171 0.04 39.12 -18.13
CA THR A 171 -1.35 38.94 -18.60
C THR A 171 -2.19 38.42 -17.44
N GLN A 172 -2.96 39.32 -16.81
CA GLN A 172 -4.04 38.97 -15.90
C GLN A 172 -5.21 38.41 -16.74
N ALA A 173 -5.57 37.15 -16.50
CA ALA A 173 -6.83 36.58 -16.97
C ALA A 173 -7.79 36.51 -15.78
N THR A 174 -8.77 37.41 -15.81
CA THR A 174 -9.98 37.39 -14.96
C THR A 174 -10.85 36.20 -15.39
N ILE A 175 -11.02 35.21 -14.52
CA ILE A 175 -11.99 34.12 -14.73
C ILE A 175 -13.19 34.37 -13.82
N THR A 176 -14.24 34.89 -14.43
CA THR A 176 -15.60 34.99 -13.89
C THR A 176 -16.18 33.59 -13.71
N SER A 177 -16.40 33.15 -12.48
CA SER A 177 -17.12 31.90 -12.18
C SER A 177 -18.62 32.17 -12.08
N ALA A 178 -19.37 31.79 -13.12
CA ALA A 178 -20.82 31.74 -13.10
C ALA A 178 -21.26 30.33 -12.65
N SER A 179 -21.94 30.28 -11.51
CA SER A 179 -22.61 29.11 -10.95
C SER A 179 -23.88 28.83 -11.76
N GLN A 180 -24.02 27.65 -12.35
CA GLN A 180 -25.29 27.14 -12.88
C GLN A 180 -25.47 25.67 -12.56
N THR A 181 -26.42 25.43 -11.66
CA THR A 181 -27.10 24.16 -11.38
C THR A 181 -27.96 23.75 -12.57
N PRO A 182 -28.03 22.45 -12.90
CA PRO A 182 -29.28 21.89 -13.40
C PRO A 182 -29.69 20.59 -12.66
N GLN A 183 -30.82 20.69 -11.97
CA GLN A 183 -31.84 19.62 -11.85
C GLN A 183 -32.76 19.72 -13.10
N PRO A 184 -33.75 18.84 -13.34
CA PRO A 184 -34.06 17.49 -12.85
C PRO A 184 -34.24 16.49 -14.03
N THR A 185 -34.64 15.23 -13.80
CA THR A 185 -35.84 14.60 -14.42
C THR A 185 -36.01 13.16 -13.90
N SER A 186 -37.28 12.81 -13.75
CA SER A 186 -37.97 11.68 -13.10
C SER A 186 -37.94 10.31 -13.82
N LEU A 187 -38.15 9.27 -13.00
CA LEU A 187 -38.99 8.03 -13.13
C LEU A 187 -39.45 7.55 -14.52
N PRO A 188 -39.53 6.21 -14.70
CA PRO A 188 -40.85 5.58 -14.55
C PRO A 188 -40.89 4.25 -13.76
N ASP A 189 -42.11 3.98 -13.28
CA ASP A 189 -42.64 2.78 -12.62
C ASP A 189 -42.55 1.49 -13.46
N THR A 190 -42.59 0.30 -12.81
CA THR A 190 -43.74 -0.65 -12.76
C THR A 190 -43.31 -2.13 -12.60
N ALA A 191 -44.14 -2.87 -11.85
CA ALA A 191 -44.36 -4.34 -11.78
C ALA A 191 -43.40 -5.14 -10.88
N ASP A 192 -43.79 -5.62 -9.69
CA ASP A 192 -44.90 -6.53 -9.32
C ASP A 192 -44.72 -7.97 -9.83
N THR A 193 -44.24 -8.85 -8.96
CA THR A 193 -44.70 -10.25 -8.88
C THR A 193 -44.23 -10.86 -7.56
N GLY A 194 -45.18 -11.15 -6.68
CA GLY A 194 -44.94 -11.88 -5.44
C GLY A 194 -44.80 -13.38 -5.64
N VAL A 195 -43.99 -14.03 -4.78
CA VAL A 195 -44.12 -15.46 -4.47
C VAL A 195 -43.82 -15.70 -2.98
N THR A 196 -44.91 -16.09 -2.31
CA THR A 196 -45.15 -16.94 -1.15
C THR A 196 -43.97 -17.56 -0.36
N LEU A 197 -44.07 -17.40 0.96
CA LEU A 197 -43.35 -18.13 2.01
C LEU A 197 -43.61 -19.66 1.97
N ALA A 198 -42.56 -20.44 2.25
CA ALA A 198 -42.70 -21.70 2.98
C ALA A 198 -41.56 -21.82 4.01
N ASN A 199 -41.99 -21.79 5.26
CA ASN A 199 -41.24 -21.90 6.50
C ASN A 199 -41.01 -23.39 6.81
N ALA A 200 -39.78 -23.80 7.13
CA ALA A 200 -39.52 -25.11 7.70
C ALA A 200 -38.33 -25.06 8.68
N SER A 201 -38.68 -24.86 9.95
CA SER A 201 -37.85 -25.17 11.12
C SER A 201 -37.51 -26.66 11.14
N GLN A 202 -36.23 -27.01 11.30
CA GLN A 202 -35.84 -28.26 11.96
C GLN A 202 -34.67 -28.02 12.93
N GLN A 203 -34.98 -28.21 14.21
CA GLN A 203 -34.03 -28.48 15.28
C GLN A 203 -33.49 -29.89 15.12
N ILE A 204 -32.18 -30.11 15.14
CA ILE A 204 -31.60 -31.42 15.49
C ILE A 204 -30.38 -31.22 16.40
N GLN A 205 -30.63 -31.49 17.68
CA GLN A 205 -29.90 -32.34 18.61
C GLN A 205 -28.36 -32.41 18.54
N THR A 206 -27.78 -31.90 19.63
CA THR A 206 -26.57 -32.35 20.31
C THR A 206 -26.38 -33.87 20.32
N SER A 207 -25.18 -34.33 19.99
CA SER A 207 -24.63 -35.58 20.54
C SER A 207 -23.15 -35.41 20.89
N ALA A 208 -22.83 -35.88 22.09
CA ALA A 208 -21.52 -35.92 22.70
C ALA A 208 -20.94 -37.34 22.58
N GLY A 209 -19.61 -37.45 22.67
CA GLY A 209 -18.83 -38.69 22.55
C GLY A 209 -18.05 -38.69 21.25
N ASP A 210 -16.74 -38.88 21.20
CA ASP A 210 -16.04 -39.98 21.85
C ASP A 210 -14.53 -39.66 22.00
N ARG A 211 -13.93 -40.19 23.07
CA ARG A 211 -12.50 -40.14 23.37
C ARG A 211 -11.81 -41.24 22.57
N GLY A 212 -11.14 -40.87 21.49
CA GLY A 212 -10.19 -41.73 20.78
C GLY A 212 -8.77 -41.46 21.26
N GLU A 213 -8.34 -42.19 22.28
CA GLU A 213 -6.95 -42.42 22.65
C GLU A 213 -6.32 -43.34 21.59
N VAL A 214 -5.34 -42.87 20.84
CA VAL A 214 -4.50 -43.74 19.99
C VAL A 214 -3.03 -43.34 20.11
N ASP A 215 -2.33 -44.32 20.65
CA ASP A 215 -0.93 -44.62 20.81
C ASP A 215 0.13 -43.87 20.00
N THR A 216 1.18 -43.59 20.78
CA THR A 216 2.52 -43.19 20.38
C THR A 216 3.23 -44.38 19.73
N GLU A 217 3.53 -44.29 18.43
CA GLU A 217 4.47 -45.21 17.80
C GLU A 217 5.72 -44.46 17.34
N ALA A 218 6.80 -44.71 18.08
CA ALA A 218 8.16 -44.31 17.75
C ALA A 218 8.72 -45.26 16.70
N VAL A 219 9.07 -44.77 15.51
CA VAL A 219 9.80 -45.55 14.51
C VAL A 219 10.84 -44.69 13.79
N ASN A 220 12.09 -44.97 14.14
CA ASN A 220 13.32 -45.02 13.32
C ASN A 220 13.61 -43.90 12.31
N GLY A 221 14.65 -43.12 12.63
CA GLY A 221 15.46 -42.44 11.63
C GLY A 221 16.34 -43.41 10.84
N PRO A 222 16.83 -42.97 9.68
CA PRO A 222 18.22 -43.24 9.35
C PRO A 222 18.96 -42.05 8.73
N GLU A 223 20.27 -42.09 8.97
CA GLU A 223 21.36 -41.66 8.09
C GLU A 223 21.55 -40.18 7.76
N ALA A 224 22.54 -39.63 8.45
CA ALA A 224 23.32 -38.48 8.03
C ALA A 224 24.11 -38.79 6.74
N PRO A 225 24.10 -37.91 5.73
CA PRO A 225 25.00 -38.01 4.60
C PRO A 225 26.44 -37.58 4.99
N PRO A 226 27.47 -38.16 4.33
CA PRO A 226 28.86 -37.99 4.70
C PRO A 226 29.39 -36.58 4.46
N SER A 227 30.22 -36.13 5.40
CA SER A 227 31.01 -34.91 5.34
C SER A 227 31.95 -34.92 4.13
N LEU A 228 31.68 -34.03 3.16
CA LEU A 228 32.60 -33.75 2.06
C LEU A 228 33.69 -32.79 2.51
N VAL A 229 34.88 -33.37 2.68
CA VAL A 229 36.24 -32.86 2.40
C VAL A 229 36.36 -31.34 2.17
N HIS A 230 36.96 -30.66 3.14
CA HIS A 230 37.59 -29.35 2.98
C HIS A 230 38.77 -29.47 1.99
N VAL A 231 38.59 -29.01 0.76
CA VAL A 231 39.69 -28.81 -0.18
C VAL A 231 40.30 -27.44 0.12
N ASN A 232 41.42 -27.46 0.85
CA ASN A 232 42.34 -26.33 0.97
C ASN A 232 43.00 -26.07 -0.39
N GLY A 233 42.31 -25.31 -1.23
CA GLY A 233 42.88 -24.73 -2.44
C GLY A 233 43.60 -23.43 -2.11
N SER A 234 44.88 -23.51 -1.69
CA SER A 234 45.82 -22.38 -1.75
C SER A 234 46.13 -22.05 -3.22
N GLY A 235 45.15 -21.47 -3.89
CA GLY A 235 45.27 -20.89 -5.22
C GLY A 235 45.75 -19.44 -5.12
N SER A 236 47.05 -19.25 -4.94
CA SER A 236 47.72 -17.97 -5.23
C SER A 236 47.51 -17.59 -6.70
N ARG A 237 46.57 -16.69 -6.96
CA ARG A 237 46.50 -15.84 -8.16
C ARG A 237 46.02 -14.46 -7.71
N SER A 238 46.90 -13.58 -7.24
CA SER A 238 47.62 -12.62 -8.08
C SER A 238 46.75 -12.07 -9.22
N HIS A 239 45.59 -11.52 -8.87
CA HIS A 239 44.91 -10.57 -9.74
C HIS A 239 45.44 -9.18 -9.42
N ARG A 240 46.17 -8.61 -10.39
CA ARG A 240 46.53 -7.20 -10.50
C ARG A 240 45.43 -6.34 -9.89
N GLY A 241 45.72 -5.73 -8.75
CA GLY A 241 44.90 -4.70 -8.14
C GLY A 241 44.83 -3.51 -9.06
N ALA A 242 43.89 -3.51 -10.00
CA ALA A 242 43.38 -2.28 -10.55
C ALA A 242 42.83 -1.51 -9.35
N ARG A 243 43.51 -0.42 -8.97
CA ARG A 243 43.00 0.56 -8.02
C ARG A 243 41.61 0.96 -8.51
N GLN A 244 40.57 0.33 -8.00
CA GLN A 244 39.20 0.77 -8.22
C GLN A 244 39.15 2.17 -7.61
N LYS A 245 39.08 3.18 -8.48
CA LYS A 245 38.95 4.57 -8.07
C LYS A 245 37.74 4.63 -7.14
N ALA A 246 37.97 5.04 -5.90
CA ALA A 246 36.92 5.10 -4.89
C ALA A 246 35.71 5.85 -5.47
N ARG A 247 34.54 5.24 -5.46
CA ARG A 247 33.31 5.88 -5.94
C ARG A 247 33.03 7.06 -5.01
N THR A 248 32.70 8.20 -5.61
CA THR A 248 32.37 9.44 -4.89
C THR A 248 30.86 9.68 -4.80
N SER A 249 30.06 8.70 -5.26
CA SER A 249 28.61 8.77 -5.26
C SER A 249 27.95 7.38 -5.22
N CYS A 250 26.77 7.31 -4.60
CA CYS A 250 25.89 6.13 -4.58
C CYS A 250 24.45 6.55 -4.86
N ARG A 251 23.69 5.65 -5.49
CA ARG A 251 22.29 5.91 -5.85
C ARG A 251 21.34 5.21 -4.87
N ILE A 252 20.28 5.92 -4.49
CA ILE A 252 19.14 5.39 -3.72
C ILE A 252 17.93 5.39 -4.66
N THR A 253 17.55 4.21 -5.16
CA THR A 253 16.39 4.04 -6.03
C THR A 253 15.15 3.75 -5.20
N ILE A 254 14.08 4.50 -5.43
CA ILE A 254 12.77 4.25 -4.83
C ILE A 254 11.90 3.56 -5.87
N GLU A 255 11.39 2.38 -5.55
CA GLU A 255 10.41 1.68 -6.37
C GLU A 255 9.10 1.56 -5.60
N VAL A 256 8.04 2.15 -6.12
CA VAL A 256 6.67 1.92 -5.63
C VAL A 256 6.06 0.84 -6.50
N ILE A 257 5.67 -0.27 -5.88
CA ILE A 257 4.95 -1.33 -6.58
C ILE A 257 3.53 -0.86 -6.83
N ALA A 258 3.03 -1.06 -8.06
CA ALA A 258 1.62 -0.83 -8.35
C ALA A 258 0.75 -1.65 -7.42
N SER A 259 -0.24 -1.00 -6.83
CA SER A 259 -1.27 -1.68 -6.07
C SER A 259 -2.61 -1.10 -6.46
N THR A 260 -3.61 -1.96 -6.53
CA THR A 260 -5.02 -1.57 -6.64
C THR A 260 -5.68 -1.89 -5.31
N LEU A 261 -6.21 -0.87 -4.63
CA LEU A 261 -7.02 -1.05 -3.43
C LEU A 261 -8.45 -1.33 -3.87
N LEU A 262 -8.88 -2.57 -3.71
CA LEU A 262 -10.24 -2.95 -4.03
C LEU A 262 -11.15 -2.53 -2.87
N GLU A 263 -11.95 -1.50 -3.09
CA GLU A 263 -13.02 -1.14 -2.15
C GLU A 263 -14.28 -1.93 -2.47
N CYS A 264 -14.73 -2.75 -1.52
CA CYS A 264 -15.86 -3.65 -1.66
C CYS A 264 -17.13 -3.02 -1.03
N LYS A 265 -18.11 -2.63 -1.86
CA LYS A 265 -19.39 -2.07 -1.40
C LYS A 265 -20.49 -3.13 -1.38
N ALA A 266 -21.49 -2.96 -0.51
CA ALA A 266 -22.60 -3.91 -0.36
C ALA A 266 -23.20 -4.31 -1.72
N GLY A 267 -23.39 -5.62 -1.93
CA GLY A 267 -23.91 -6.19 -3.18
C GLY A 267 -22.92 -6.28 -4.35
N GLU A 268 -21.69 -5.81 -4.20
CA GLU A 268 -20.68 -5.93 -5.25
C GLU A 268 -19.89 -7.25 -5.16
N THR A 269 -19.33 -7.68 -6.29
CA THR A 269 -18.26 -8.68 -6.31
C THR A 269 -17.01 -8.05 -6.93
N LYS A 270 -15.90 -8.07 -6.21
CA LYS A 270 -14.58 -7.63 -6.67
C LYS A 270 -13.73 -8.85 -6.98
N THR A 271 -12.97 -8.79 -8.07
CA THR A 271 -12.03 -9.83 -8.44
C THR A 271 -10.61 -9.30 -8.42
N ALA A 272 -9.67 -10.13 -8.01
CA ALA A 272 -8.24 -9.87 -8.05
C ALA A 272 -7.49 -11.09 -8.57
N THR A 273 -6.29 -10.87 -9.09
CA THR A 273 -5.40 -11.95 -9.51
C THR A 273 -4.02 -11.78 -8.89
N VAL A 274 -3.41 -12.90 -8.52
CA VAL A 274 -2.02 -13.00 -8.05
C VAL A 274 -1.28 -13.95 -8.98
N SER A 275 -0.20 -13.50 -9.60
CA SER A 275 0.48 -14.25 -10.65
C SER A 275 1.94 -14.53 -10.35
N ALA A 276 2.55 -13.85 -9.39
CA ALA A 276 3.91 -14.05 -8.95
C ALA A 276 4.01 -14.21 -7.42
N ALA A 277 5.02 -14.95 -6.99
CA ALA A 277 5.38 -15.01 -5.58
C ALA A 277 5.84 -13.63 -5.09
N GLY A 278 5.30 -13.19 -3.96
CA GLY A 278 5.53 -11.85 -3.41
C GLY A 278 4.50 -10.81 -3.84
N ASP A 279 3.61 -11.12 -4.80
CA ASP A 279 2.49 -10.27 -5.18
C ASP A 279 1.52 -10.09 -4.01
N ARG A 280 0.80 -8.96 -4.06
CA ARG A 280 -0.07 -8.49 -2.99
C ARG A 280 -1.38 -7.96 -3.56
N VAL A 281 -2.47 -8.25 -2.87
CA VAL A 281 -3.78 -7.68 -3.15
C VAL A 281 -4.22 -6.89 -1.94
N ALA A 282 -4.41 -5.59 -2.11
CA ALA A 282 -4.97 -4.72 -1.09
C ALA A 282 -6.48 -4.58 -1.30
N PHE A 283 -7.27 -4.70 -0.25
CA PHE A 283 -8.70 -4.47 -0.31
C PHE A 283 -9.22 -3.87 0.99
N LYS A 284 -10.38 -3.21 0.95
CA LYS A 284 -11.08 -2.73 2.13
C LYS A 284 -12.58 -2.94 1.97
N CYS A 285 -13.24 -3.21 3.08
CA CYS A 285 -14.69 -3.15 3.14
C CYS A 285 -15.14 -1.68 3.18
N ALA A 286 -16.25 -1.37 2.51
CA ALA A 286 -16.88 -0.06 2.60
C ALA A 286 -17.33 0.24 4.05
N GLU A 287 -17.60 1.51 4.34
CA GLU A 287 -18.07 1.94 5.66
C GLU A 287 -19.31 1.15 6.11
N GLY A 288 -19.32 0.74 7.39
CA GLY A 288 -20.41 -0.06 7.98
C GLY A 288 -20.35 -1.56 7.67
N LEU A 289 -19.40 -2.01 6.82
CA LEU A 289 -19.15 -3.43 6.55
C LEU A 289 -17.91 -3.92 7.30
N SER A 290 -17.92 -5.19 7.70
CA SER A 290 -16.82 -5.89 8.36
C SER A 290 -16.36 -7.09 7.54
N LEU A 291 -15.05 -7.33 7.51
CA LEU A 291 -14.47 -8.45 6.78
C LEU A 291 -14.82 -9.79 7.45
N ARG A 292 -15.13 -10.80 6.64
CA ARG A 292 -15.31 -12.19 7.02
C ARG A 292 -14.45 -13.09 6.13
N PRO A 293 -13.79 -14.12 6.69
CA PRO A 293 -13.72 -14.43 8.13
C PRO A 293 -12.98 -13.35 8.93
N ASP A 294 -13.29 -13.21 10.23
CA ASP A 294 -12.65 -12.20 11.08
C ASP A 294 -11.18 -12.55 11.39
N ALA A 295 -10.86 -13.85 11.40
CA ALA A 295 -9.54 -14.37 11.68
C ALA A 295 -8.64 -14.29 10.44
N SER A 296 -7.44 -13.72 10.59
CA SER A 296 -6.52 -13.44 9.47
C SER A 296 -5.84 -14.69 8.88
N ASP A 297 -5.94 -15.83 9.56
CA ASP A 297 -5.47 -17.13 9.11
C ASP A 297 -6.57 -17.98 8.44
N GLN A 298 -7.76 -17.41 8.27
CA GLN A 298 -8.93 -18.07 7.70
C GLN A 298 -9.38 -17.37 6.41
N VAL A 299 -9.96 -18.16 5.51
CA VAL A 299 -10.46 -17.69 4.22
C VAL A 299 -11.64 -18.55 3.78
N TYR A 300 -12.47 -18.08 2.86
CA TYR A 300 -13.43 -18.95 2.19
C TYR A 300 -12.81 -19.59 0.95
N ASP A 301 -13.02 -20.88 0.75
CA ASP A 301 -12.73 -21.57 -0.51
C ASP A 301 -13.78 -21.19 -1.55
N ASP A 302 -13.35 -20.84 -2.78
CA ASP A 302 -14.21 -20.45 -3.90
C ASP A 302 -14.37 -21.55 -4.96
N GLN A 303 -14.01 -22.79 -4.67
CA GLN A 303 -14.25 -23.91 -5.60
C GLN A 303 -15.73 -24.10 -5.96
N ASP A 304 -16.65 -23.67 -5.09
CA ASP A 304 -18.09 -23.72 -5.31
C ASP A 304 -18.67 -22.44 -5.96
N GLU A 305 -17.81 -21.46 -6.24
CA GLU A 305 -18.15 -20.11 -6.69
C GLU A 305 -19.06 -19.29 -5.73
N GLN A 306 -19.34 -19.82 -4.54
CA GLN A 306 -20.28 -19.25 -3.57
C GLN A 306 -19.60 -18.73 -2.30
N CYS A 307 -18.31 -19.03 -2.10
CA CYS A 307 -17.55 -18.58 -0.94
C CYS A 307 -18.19 -19.04 0.39
N SER A 308 -18.67 -20.29 0.43
CA SER A 308 -19.44 -20.81 1.56
C SER A 308 -18.59 -21.59 2.58
N SER A 309 -17.50 -22.21 2.12
CA SER A 309 -16.68 -23.11 2.95
C SER A 309 -15.49 -22.37 3.56
N GLN A 310 -15.47 -22.21 4.88
CA GLN A 310 -14.34 -21.59 5.56
C GLN A 310 -13.22 -22.61 5.80
N VAL A 311 -11.99 -22.26 5.41
CA VAL A 311 -10.78 -23.08 5.56
C VAL A 311 -9.60 -22.23 6.03
N ALA A 312 -8.53 -22.89 6.48
CA ALA A 312 -7.29 -22.19 6.80
C ALA A 312 -6.65 -21.61 5.52
N LEU A 313 -6.17 -20.37 5.56
CA LEU A 313 -5.53 -19.71 4.41
C LEU A 313 -4.38 -20.55 3.84
N THR A 314 -3.58 -21.14 4.73
CA THR A 314 -2.43 -21.99 4.40
C THR A 314 -2.79 -23.29 3.70
N SER A 315 -4.05 -23.73 3.77
CA SER A 315 -4.52 -24.93 3.05
C SER A 315 -4.71 -24.69 1.55
N LEU A 316 -4.99 -23.44 1.16
CA LEU A 316 -5.11 -23.05 -0.24
C LEU A 316 -3.79 -22.45 -0.76
N VAL A 317 -3.20 -21.51 -0.01
CA VAL A 317 -2.01 -20.79 -0.45
C VAL A 317 -1.04 -20.53 0.70
N ASN A 318 0.26 -20.62 0.44
CA ASN A 318 1.26 -20.16 1.40
C ASN A 318 1.31 -18.63 1.37
N GLY A 319 0.60 -18.01 2.30
CA GLY A 319 0.41 -16.57 2.35
C GLY A 319 0.04 -16.06 3.73
N SER A 320 -0.26 -14.77 3.80
CA SER A 320 -0.69 -14.09 5.03
C SER A 320 -1.63 -12.95 4.71
N LEU A 321 -2.65 -12.75 5.55
CA LEU A 321 -3.50 -11.57 5.51
C LEU A 321 -3.08 -10.59 6.61
N LEU A 322 -2.74 -9.35 6.22
CA LEU A 322 -2.35 -8.28 7.13
C LEU A 322 -3.47 -7.25 7.23
N SER A 323 -3.85 -6.87 8.45
CA SER A 323 -4.79 -5.78 8.70
C SER A 323 -4.02 -4.48 8.94
N LEU A 324 -4.28 -3.48 8.11
CA LEU A 324 -3.68 -2.16 8.20
C LEU A 324 -4.72 -1.18 8.75
N THR A 325 -4.48 -0.70 9.96
CA THR A 325 -5.27 0.38 10.56
C THR A 325 -4.70 1.72 10.09
N ALA A 326 -5.54 2.57 9.50
CA ALA A 326 -5.13 3.92 9.16
C ALA A 326 -4.75 4.67 10.44
N LYS A 327 -3.49 5.13 10.53
CA LYS A 327 -2.84 5.66 11.74
C LYS A 327 -3.36 7.03 12.24
N SER A 328 -4.57 7.43 11.86
CA SER A 328 -5.14 8.72 12.27
C SER A 328 -6.51 8.48 12.88
N ASP A 329 -6.73 8.93 14.11
CA ASP A 329 -8.03 8.97 14.80
C ASP A 329 -8.68 7.61 15.19
N PRO A 330 -8.77 7.27 16.49
CA PRO A 330 -9.23 5.95 16.96
C PRO A 330 -10.73 5.67 16.81
N GLU A 331 -11.57 6.62 16.38
CA GLU A 331 -13.02 6.45 16.58
C GLU A 331 -13.74 5.66 15.48
N VAL A 332 -13.42 5.83 14.20
CA VAL A 332 -14.06 5.05 13.11
C VAL A 332 -13.19 5.10 11.85
N LYS A 333 -12.32 4.12 11.60
CA LYS A 333 -11.65 4.03 10.29
C LYS A 333 -11.73 2.66 9.64
N PRO A 334 -11.96 2.61 8.32
CA PRO A 334 -11.99 1.37 7.58
C PRO A 334 -10.61 0.72 7.65
N VAL A 335 -10.58 -0.50 8.17
CA VAL A 335 -9.39 -1.34 8.16
C VAL A 335 -9.20 -1.82 6.72
N SER A 336 -8.06 -1.49 6.13
CA SER A 336 -7.66 -2.10 4.86
C SER A 336 -6.89 -3.38 5.14
N HIS A 337 -7.06 -4.38 4.30
CA HIS A 337 -6.39 -5.66 4.40
C HIS A 337 -5.48 -5.88 3.20
N VAL A 338 -4.36 -6.56 3.41
CA VAL A 338 -3.41 -6.92 2.36
C VAL A 338 -3.17 -8.41 2.41
N LEU A 339 -3.62 -9.10 1.37
CA LEU A 339 -3.28 -10.50 1.14
C LEU A 339 -1.93 -10.58 0.43
N ARG A 340 -0.98 -11.29 1.02
CA ARG A 340 0.32 -11.60 0.43
C ARG A 340 0.41 -13.09 0.13
N VAL A 341 0.85 -13.43 -1.08
CA VAL A 341 1.20 -14.80 -1.46
C VAL A 341 2.72 -14.93 -1.44
N ASN A 342 3.26 -15.72 -0.52
CA ASN A 342 4.70 -15.91 -0.38
C ASN A 342 5.24 -16.92 -1.40
N VAL A 343 4.47 -17.98 -1.65
CA VAL A 343 4.80 -19.05 -2.61
C VAL A 343 3.55 -19.37 -3.40
N LEU A 344 3.68 -19.46 -4.73
CA LEU A 344 2.56 -19.85 -5.59
C LEU A 344 2.19 -21.32 -5.34
N PRO A 345 0.88 -21.66 -5.30
CA PRO A 345 0.42 -23.03 -5.16
C PRO A 345 0.83 -23.89 -6.38
N ALA A 346 0.80 -25.22 -6.20
CA ALA A 346 1.09 -26.17 -7.28
C ALA A 346 0.01 -26.15 -8.37
N GLU A 347 -1.24 -25.96 -7.97
CA GLU A 347 -2.41 -25.82 -8.83
C GLU A 347 -3.03 -24.44 -8.66
N GLN A 348 -3.79 -23.97 -9.64
CA GLN A 348 -4.48 -22.68 -9.52
C GLN A 348 -5.50 -22.76 -8.38
N GLN A 349 -5.55 -21.72 -7.55
CA GLN A 349 -6.44 -21.65 -6.40
C GLN A 349 -7.36 -20.43 -6.52
N ALA A 350 -8.57 -20.55 -5.99
CA ALA A 350 -9.53 -19.46 -5.88
C ALA A 350 -9.99 -19.36 -4.42
N LEU A 351 -9.95 -18.15 -3.86
CA LEU A 351 -10.33 -17.90 -2.48
C LEU A 351 -11.18 -16.63 -2.38
N CYS A 352 -11.98 -16.52 -1.32
CA CYS A 352 -12.80 -15.35 -1.08
C CYS A 352 -12.68 -14.77 0.32
N TYR A 353 -13.00 -13.47 0.38
CA TYR A 353 -13.45 -12.80 1.58
C TYR A 353 -14.81 -12.15 1.35
N ARG A 354 -15.56 -11.93 2.43
CA ARG A 354 -16.86 -11.26 2.39
C ARG A 354 -16.82 -10.01 3.23
N CYS A 355 -17.44 -8.93 2.79
CA CYS A 355 -17.71 -7.77 3.61
C CYS A 355 -19.20 -7.77 3.96
N VAL A 356 -19.51 -8.08 5.21
CA VAL A 356 -20.88 -8.21 5.70
C VAL A 356 -21.25 -6.98 6.50
N GLY A 357 -22.50 -6.52 6.43
CA GLY A 357 -22.97 -5.42 7.26
C GLY A 357 -22.78 -5.76 8.73
N SER A 358 -22.24 -4.83 9.52
CA SER A 358 -22.24 -4.96 10.98
C SER A 358 -23.71 -4.96 11.42
N SER A 359 -24.28 -6.14 11.62
CA SER A 359 -25.61 -6.31 12.16
C SER A 359 -25.60 -5.71 13.57
N ASN A 360 -25.94 -4.43 13.69
CA ASN A 360 -26.14 -3.81 14.99
C ASN A 360 -27.28 -4.58 15.65
N ALA A 361 -26.91 -5.51 16.54
CA ALA A 361 -27.80 -6.41 17.27
C ALA A 361 -28.68 -5.68 18.31
N GLY A 362 -29.09 -4.45 18.04
CA GLY A 362 -29.68 -3.57 19.03
C GLY A 362 -30.59 -2.52 18.42
N ARG A 363 -31.88 -2.88 18.38
CA ARG A 363 -33.10 -2.05 18.45
C ARG A 363 -33.88 -1.92 17.14
N GLY A 364 -35.07 -2.51 17.20
CA GLY A 364 -36.06 -2.60 16.15
C GLY A 364 -36.33 -1.27 15.48
N SER A 365 -35.91 -1.18 14.22
CA SER A 365 -36.58 -0.35 13.25
C SER A 365 -37.08 -1.31 12.18
N GLU A 366 -38.36 -1.67 12.30
CA GLU A 366 -39.15 -2.38 11.32
C GLU A 366 -39.36 -1.44 10.12
N ARG A 367 -38.30 -1.21 9.37
CA ARG A 367 -38.29 -0.54 8.08
C ARG A 367 -37.57 -1.45 7.11
N THR A 368 -38.39 -2.08 6.27
CA THR A 368 -38.06 -2.74 5.01
C THR A 368 -36.63 -3.26 4.94
N ALA A 369 -36.45 -4.52 5.35
CA ALA A 369 -35.22 -5.28 5.21
C ALA A 369 -34.87 -5.43 3.72
N GLU A 370 -34.34 -4.37 3.12
CA GLU A 370 -33.42 -4.50 2.01
C GLU A 370 -32.23 -5.25 2.59
N THR A 371 -32.24 -6.57 2.42
CA THR A 371 -31.21 -7.48 2.91
C THR A 371 -29.88 -6.91 2.46
N ALA A 372 -29.12 -6.32 3.39
CA ALA A 372 -27.83 -5.72 3.09
C ALA A 372 -27.00 -6.80 2.40
N GLN A 373 -26.86 -6.68 1.08
CA GLN A 373 -26.21 -7.71 0.29
C GLN A 373 -24.74 -7.68 0.64
N ASP A 374 -24.18 -8.86 0.93
CA ASP A 374 -22.77 -8.96 1.23
C ASP A 374 -21.96 -8.56 -0.01
N CYS A 375 -20.82 -7.89 0.22
CA CYS A 375 -19.83 -7.74 -0.83
C CYS A 375 -18.90 -8.94 -0.83
N VAL A 376 -18.50 -9.43 -2.00
CA VAL A 376 -17.60 -10.58 -2.14
C VAL A 376 -16.30 -10.15 -2.82
N ILE A 377 -15.16 -10.53 -2.26
CA ILE A 377 -13.83 -10.30 -2.82
C ILE A 377 -13.27 -11.65 -3.21
N LYS A 378 -13.22 -11.95 -4.51
CA LYS A 378 -12.65 -13.18 -5.07
C LYS A 378 -11.22 -12.93 -5.51
N VAL A 379 -10.29 -13.78 -5.08
CA VAL A 379 -8.89 -13.70 -5.49
C VAL A 379 -8.50 -15.01 -6.15
N SER A 380 -8.04 -14.93 -7.41
CA SER A 380 -7.45 -16.07 -8.10
C SER A 380 -5.93 -16.03 -7.97
N VAL A 381 -5.33 -17.14 -7.55
CA VAL A 381 -3.89 -17.30 -7.39
C VAL A 381 -3.39 -18.30 -8.42
N SER A 382 -2.51 -17.84 -9.30
CA SER A 382 -1.93 -18.66 -10.37
C SER A 382 -1.04 -19.78 -9.81
N SER A 383 -0.96 -20.90 -10.52
CA SER A 383 -0.04 -21.96 -10.17
C SER A 383 1.41 -21.62 -10.53
N ALA A 384 2.36 -22.20 -9.80
CA ALA A 384 3.79 -22.09 -10.13
C ALA A 384 4.13 -22.66 -11.53
N GLY A 385 3.39 -23.67 -11.99
CA GLY A 385 3.58 -24.31 -13.30
C GLY A 385 3.18 -23.44 -14.49
N SER A 386 2.17 -22.58 -14.33
CA SER A 386 1.69 -21.69 -15.41
C SER A 386 2.68 -20.57 -15.75
N ALA A 387 3.54 -20.16 -14.80
CA ALA A 387 4.53 -19.10 -15.01
C ALA A 387 5.65 -19.47 -16.00
N LEU A 388 5.90 -20.77 -16.24
CA LEU A 388 7.00 -21.26 -17.07
C LEU A 388 6.62 -21.48 -18.55
N SER A 389 5.34 -21.37 -18.90
CA SER A 389 4.86 -21.65 -20.27
C SER A 389 4.85 -20.40 -21.18
N GLY A 390 5.32 -19.25 -20.70
CA GLY A 390 5.25 -17.96 -21.42
C GLY A 390 6.35 -17.70 -22.46
N VAL A 391 7.31 -18.60 -22.66
CA VAL A 391 8.45 -18.37 -23.57
C VAL A 391 8.57 -19.51 -24.59
N SER A 392 8.45 -19.14 -25.87
CA SER A 392 8.74 -19.93 -27.09
C SER A 392 7.55 -20.53 -27.85
N GLY A 393 6.50 -19.74 -28.08
CA GLY A 393 5.62 -19.94 -29.23
C GLY A 393 6.14 -19.13 -30.41
N THR A 394 7.08 -19.67 -31.19
CA THR A 394 7.36 -19.12 -32.53
C THR A 394 6.07 -19.19 -33.34
N SER A 395 5.45 -18.03 -33.55
CA SER A 395 4.37 -17.80 -34.49
C SER A 395 4.86 -18.18 -35.90
N LEU A 396 4.60 -19.42 -36.30
CA LEU A 396 4.76 -19.86 -37.67
C LEU A 396 3.41 -19.75 -38.36
N CYS A 397 3.36 -18.79 -39.28
CA CYS A 397 2.47 -18.68 -40.42
C CYS A 397 1.56 -19.89 -40.66
N SER A 398 0.24 -19.67 -40.62
CA SER A 398 -0.72 -20.41 -41.44
C SER A 398 -1.86 -19.49 -41.86
N SER A 399 -1.51 -18.48 -42.65
CA SER A 399 -2.47 -17.77 -43.49
C SER A 399 -2.69 -18.57 -44.77
N ALA A 400 -3.61 -19.53 -44.71
CA ALA A 400 -4.23 -20.14 -45.89
C ALA A 400 -5.54 -20.85 -45.52
N PHE A 401 -6.61 -20.10 -45.28
CA PHE A 401 -7.97 -20.61 -45.49
C PHE A 401 -8.74 -19.68 -46.41
N VAL A 402 -8.48 -19.92 -47.70
CA VAL A 402 -9.43 -20.08 -48.80
C VAL A 402 -10.84 -19.51 -48.57
N LEU A 403 -11.11 -18.44 -49.32
CA LEU A 403 -12.42 -18.03 -49.82
C LEU A 403 -13.24 -19.22 -50.36
N LEU A 404 -14.47 -19.39 -49.87
CA LEU A 404 -15.56 -19.95 -50.67
C LEU A 404 -16.86 -19.18 -50.37
N ALA A 405 -17.29 -18.43 -51.38
CA ALA A 405 -18.58 -17.74 -51.47
C ALA A 405 -19.67 -18.71 -51.94
N VAL A 406 -20.89 -18.63 -51.39
CA VAL A 406 -22.19 -18.92 -52.04
C VAL A 406 -23.26 -18.20 -51.16
N VAL A 407 -23.79 -17.02 -51.52
CA VAL A 407 -24.92 -16.74 -52.44
C VAL A 407 -26.26 -17.35 -52.00
N SER A 408 -27.21 -16.46 -51.67
CA SER A 408 -28.68 -16.56 -51.72
C SER A 408 -29.40 -17.49 -50.74
N PHE A 409 -30.39 -16.96 -50.00
CA PHE A 409 -31.82 -17.08 -50.38
C PHE A 409 -32.77 -16.37 -49.39
N PHE A 410 -33.73 -15.64 -49.99
CA PHE A 410 -34.98 -15.04 -49.49
C PHE A 410 -34.97 -13.90 -48.47
#